data_AF-B0N7G1-F1
#
_entry.id   AF-B0N7G1-F1
#
_cell.length_a   1.000
_cell.length_b   1.000
_cell.length_c   1.000
_cell.angle_alpha   90.00
_cell.angle_beta   90.00
_cell.angle_gamma   90.00
#
_symmetry.space_group_name_H-M   'P 1'
#
loop_
_entity.id
_entity.type
_entity.pdbx_description
1 polymer ?
#
loop_
_entity_poly.entity_id
_entity_poly.type
_entity_poly.pdbx_seq_one_letter_code
_entity_poly.pdbx_strand_id
1 'polypeptide(L)'
;MVIEMNTYKIYKLNPNVVGLLEQYPEVKNQIINIEPKNVFFTKQMECLFGNNEGVSDFIEYKLKDRYDYHRDKNKHVIDNQLTKEEMICVIHDYYIIIEANKKTNIFLDILYQISKSYVIMVEQSKNLEV
;
A
#
# COMPACT_ATOMS: atom_id res chain seq x y z
N MET A 1 9.56 4.39 -25.14
CA MET A 1 9.62 5.20 -23.90
C MET A 1 9.51 4.19 -22.77
N VAL A 2 10.54 4.02 -21.96
CA VAL A 2 10.47 3.08 -20.82
C VAL A 2 9.63 3.77 -19.74
N ILE A 3 8.54 3.13 -19.34
CA ILE A 3 7.76 3.56 -18.19
C ILE A 3 8.24 2.72 -17.01
N GLU A 4 8.87 3.37 -16.04
CA GLU A 4 9.28 2.73 -14.80
C GLU A 4 8.05 2.62 -13.89
N MET A 5 7.64 1.39 -13.57
CA MET A 5 6.53 1.11 -12.67
C MET A 5 7.09 0.75 -11.30
N ASN A 6 6.72 1.51 -10.27
CA ASN A 6 7.17 1.25 -8.92
C ASN A 6 6.09 0.51 -8.15
N THR A 7 6.49 -0.56 -7.45
CA THR A 7 5.65 -1.29 -6.51
C THR A 7 6.01 -0.86 -5.08
N TYR A 8 5.02 -0.36 -4.36
CA TYR A 8 5.11 0.08 -2.98
C TYR A 8 4.33 -0.89 -2.09
N LYS A 9 5.01 -1.51 -1.12
CA LYS A 9 4.35 -2.28 -0.06
C LYS A 9 4.28 -1.44 1.21
N ILE A 10 3.06 -1.18 1.65
CA ILE A 10 2.74 -0.20 2.69
C ILE A 10 2.07 -0.91 3.85
N TYR A 11 2.47 -0.55 5.05
CA TYR A 11 1.93 -1.13 6.27
C TYR A 11 1.46 -0.03 7.21
N LYS A 12 0.37 -0.28 7.91
CA LYS A 12 -0.07 0.56 9.03
C LYS A 12 0.58 0.01 10.29
N LEU A 13 1.56 0.71 10.85
CA LEU A 13 2.21 0.23 12.07
C LEU A 13 1.24 0.25 13.25
N ASN A 14 1.28 -0.81 14.05
CA ASN A 14 0.66 -0.79 15.37
C ASN A 14 1.40 0.25 16.23
N PRO A 15 0.71 1.20 16.89
CA PRO A 15 1.35 2.21 17.73
C PRO A 15 2.31 1.63 18.78
N ASN A 16 2.01 0.45 19.32
CA ASN A 16 2.86 -0.24 20.30
C ASN A 16 4.21 -0.71 19.71
N VAL A 17 4.29 -0.81 18.39
CA VAL A 17 5.46 -1.30 17.64
C VAL A 17 6.32 -0.14 17.11
N VAL A 18 5.74 1.06 16.99
CA VAL A 18 6.47 2.26 16.54
C VAL A 18 7.68 2.52 17.45
N GLY A 19 7.49 2.52 18.77
CA GLY A 19 8.59 2.71 19.72
C GLY A 19 9.64 1.59 19.68
N LEU A 20 9.25 0.36 19.34
CA LEU A 20 10.19 -0.76 19.19
C LEU A 20 11.05 -0.59 17.93
N LEU A 21 10.47 -0.14 16.82
CA LEU A 21 11.21 0.11 15.58
C LEU A 21 12.15 1.33 15.68
N GLU A 22 11.80 2.32 16.49
CA GLU A 22 12.70 3.45 16.79
C GLU A 22 13.91 3.02 17.60
N GLN A 23 13.74 2.09 18.54
CA GLN A 23 14.83 1.57 19.38
C GLN A 23 15.69 0.53 18.65
N TYR A 24 15.08 -0.27 17.77
CA TYR A 24 15.73 -1.40 17.09
C TYR A 24 15.43 -1.39 15.58
N PRO A 25 16.08 -0.48 14.81
CA PRO A 25 15.82 -0.31 13.38
C PRO A 25 16.14 -1.56 12.55
N GLU A 26 17.03 -2.43 13.00
CA GLU A 26 17.36 -3.71 12.37
C GLU A 26 16.18 -4.69 12.31
N VAL A 27 15.24 -4.58 13.26
CA VAL A 27 14.03 -5.41 13.32
C VAL A 27 13.09 -5.07 12.16
N LYS A 28 13.16 -3.84 11.62
CA LYS A 28 12.38 -3.42 10.45
C LYS A 28 12.59 -4.39 9.29
N ASN A 29 13.84 -4.72 8.97
CA ASN A 29 14.18 -5.59 7.85
C ASN A 29 13.68 -7.04 8.04
N GLN A 30 13.47 -7.49 9.28
CA GLN A 30 12.89 -8.80 9.56
C GLN A 30 11.37 -8.77 9.39
N ILE A 31 10.73 -7.70 9.87
CA ILE A 31 9.28 -7.52 9.82
C ILE A 31 8.77 -7.36 8.37
N ILE A 32 9.49 -6.64 7.50
CA ILE A 32 9.06 -6.42 6.11
C ILE A 32 8.98 -7.72 5.28
N ASN A 33 9.73 -8.74 5.67
CA ASN A 33 9.81 -10.04 4.99
C ASN A 33 8.77 -11.04 5.50
N ILE A 34 7.95 -10.67 6.49
CA ILE A 34 6.86 -11.51 6.98
C ILE A 34 5.77 -11.57 5.90
N GLU A 35 5.43 -12.80 5.52
CA GLU A 35 4.33 -13.10 4.61
C GLU A 35 3.33 -14.01 5.33
N PRO A 36 2.01 -13.83 5.13
CA PRO A 36 0.97 -14.59 5.83
C PRO A 36 0.83 -16.01 5.23
N LYS A 37 1.91 -16.80 5.26
CA LYS A 37 1.97 -18.16 4.70
C LYS A 37 1.24 -19.19 5.56
N ASN A 38 1.06 -18.89 6.85
CA ASN A 38 0.38 -19.75 7.80
C ASN A 38 -0.20 -18.92 8.97
N VAL A 39 -1.01 -19.57 9.80
CA VAL A 39 -1.68 -18.96 10.96
C VAL A 39 -0.71 -18.27 11.92
N PHE A 40 0.51 -18.81 12.10
CA PHE A 40 1.51 -18.20 12.97
C PHE A 40 1.98 -16.85 12.43
N PHE A 41 2.32 -16.78 11.14
CA PHE A 41 2.71 -15.51 10.50
C PHE A 41 1.55 -14.52 10.41
N THR A 42 0.33 -14.98 10.17
CA THR A 42 -0.86 -14.11 10.21
C THR A 42 -1.01 -13.45 11.59
N LYS A 43 -0.90 -14.23 12.67
CA LYS A 43 -0.95 -13.68 14.03
C LYS A 43 0.20 -12.72 14.33
N GLN A 44 1.39 -12.97 13.79
CA GLN A 44 2.49 -12.00 13.91
C GLN A 44 2.15 -10.69 13.20
N MET A 45 1.57 -10.74 12.00
CA MET A 45 1.14 -9.54 11.28
C MET A 45 0.05 -8.77 12.03
N GLU A 46 -0.91 -9.45 12.66
CA GLU A 46 -1.94 -8.83 13.52
C GLU A 46 -1.33 -8.05 14.69
N CYS A 47 -0.28 -8.59 15.32
CA CYS A 47 0.41 -7.91 16.40
C CYS A 47 1.21 -6.70 15.91
N LEU A 48 1.84 -6.82 14.74
CA LEU A 48 2.78 -5.84 14.21
C LEU A 48 2.10 -4.68 13.48
N PHE A 49 0.97 -4.95 12.84
CA PHE A 49 0.30 -4.04 11.94
C PHE A 49 -1.18 -3.88 12.29
N GLY A 50 -1.67 -2.65 12.12
CA GLY A 50 -3.11 -2.40 12.17
C GLY A 50 -3.81 -3.00 10.96
N ASN A 51 -5.06 -3.44 11.14
CA ASN A 51 -5.87 -3.87 10.03
C ASN A 51 -6.24 -2.69 9.10
N ASN A 52 -6.53 -3.01 7.84
CA ASN A 52 -6.97 -2.07 6.81
C ASN A 52 -8.50 -2.07 6.62
N GLU A 53 -9.23 -2.40 7.69
CA GLU A 53 -10.69 -2.38 7.67
C GLU A 53 -11.22 -0.98 7.33
N GLY A 54 -12.21 -0.91 6.44
CA GLY A 54 -12.80 0.36 5.97
C GLY A 54 -11.92 1.20 5.03
N VAL A 55 -10.65 0.84 4.80
CA VAL A 55 -9.74 1.60 3.91
C VAL A 55 -10.24 1.56 2.47
N SER A 56 -10.66 0.38 2.00
CA SER A 56 -11.16 0.20 0.64
C SER A 56 -12.42 1.05 0.38
N ASP A 57 -13.33 1.11 1.35
CA ASP A 57 -14.55 1.92 1.24
C ASP A 57 -14.26 3.42 1.30
N PHE A 58 -13.27 3.83 2.11
CA PHE A 58 -12.83 5.22 2.13
C PHE A 58 -12.18 5.66 0.81
N ILE A 59 -11.37 4.80 0.18
CA ILE A 59 -10.79 5.06 -1.14
C ILE A 59 -11.91 5.22 -2.17
N GLU A 60 -12.89 4.31 -2.18
CA GLU A 60 -14.04 4.43 -3.07
C GLU A 60 -14.81 5.72 -2.83
N TYR A 61 -15.11 6.06 -1.58
CA TYR A 61 -15.80 7.30 -1.24
C TYR A 61 -15.09 8.54 -1.79
N LYS A 62 -13.75 8.56 -1.78
CA LYS A 62 -12.93 9.67 -2.29
C LYS A 62 -12.82 9.71 -3.81
N LEU A 63 -12.94 8.57 -4.49
CA LEU A 63 -12.64 8.45 -5.92
C LEU A 63 -13.85 8.14 -6.80
N LYS A 64 -15.01 7.81 -6.22
CA LYS A 64 -16.24 7.38 -6.93
C LYS A 64 -16.70 8.33 -8.04
N ASP A 65 -16.43 9.62 -7.93
CA ASP A 65 -16.88 10.63 -8.89
C ASP A 65 -15.88 10.83 -10.05
N ARG A 66 -14.73 10.13 -10.02
CA ARG A 66 -13.76 10.17 -11.10
C ARG A 66 -14.14 9.20 -12.21
N TYR A 67 -14.08 9.68 -13.44
CA TYR A 67 -14.41 8.87 -14.62
C TYR A 67 -13.36 7.77 -14.91
N ASP A 68 -12.12 8.00 -14.50
CA ASP A 68 -10.96 7.13 -14.74
C ASP A 68 -10.74 6.10 -13.63
N TYR A 69 -11.64 6.03 -12.64
CA TYR A 69 -11.52 5.17 -11.47
C TYR A 69 -12.43 3.95 -11.55
N HIS A 70 -11.87 2.79 -11.20
CA HIS A 70 -12.59 1.52 -11.13
C HIS A 70 -12.22 0.73 -9.86
N ARG A 71 -13.22 0.06 -9.26
CA ARG A 71 -13.05 -0.83 -8.10
C ARG A 71 -13.46 -2.25 -8.47
N ASP A 72 -12.62 -3.21 -8.14
CA ASP A 72 -12.94 -4.64 -8.09
C ASP A 72 -12.57 -5.19 -6.71
N LYS A 73 -13.57 -5.33 -5.83
CA LYS A 73 -13.41 -5.75 -4.43
C LYS A 73 -12.38 -4.88 -3.69
N ASN A 74 -11.20 -5.44 -3.42
CA ASN A 74 -10.09 -4.79 -2.73
C ASN A 74 -9.05 -4.17 -3.68
N LYS A 75 -9.23 -4.31 -4.99
CA LYS A 75 -8.39 -3.71 -6.03
C LYS A 75 -9.04 -2.42 -6.52
N HIS A 76 -8.26 -1.37 -6.55
CA HIS A 76 -8.62 -0.03 -7.02
C HIS A 76 -7.68 0.32 -8.18
N VAL A 77 -8.24 0.82 -9.27
CA VAL A 77 -7.50 1.15 -10.50
C VAL A 77 -7.84 2.57 -10.92
N ILE A 78 -6.83 3.32 -11.34
CA ILE A 78 -7.00 4.60 -12.04
C ILE A 78 -6.30 4.47 -13.39
N ASP A 79 -7.06 4.52 -14.47
CA ASP A 79 -6.56 4.43 -15.84
C ASP A 79 -6.66 5.79 -16.53
N ASN A 80 -5.53 6.52 -16.54
CA ASN A 80 -5.48 7.84 -17.15
C ASN A 80 -5.34 7.71 -18.67
N GLN A 81 -6.48 7.83 -19.37
CA GLN A 81 -6.55 7.75 -20.82
C GLN A 81 -5.68 8.79 -21.56
N LEU A 82 -5.41 9.95 -20.94
CA LEU A 82 -4.61 11.01 -21.56
C LEU A 82 -3.11 10.68 -21.50
N THR A 83 -2.63 10.20 -20.36
CA THR A 83 -1.20 9.89 -20.15
C THR A 83 -0.85 8.44 -20.47
N LYS A 84 -1.86 7.57 -20.65
CA LYS A 84 -1.73 6.11 -20.72
C LYS A 84 -1.03 5.51 -19.50
N GLU A 85 -1.18 6.18 -18.35
CA GLU A 85 -0.64 5.69 -17.09
C GLU A 85 -1.75 4.99 -16.31
N GLU A 86 -1.46 3.76 -15.88
CA GLU A 86 -2.29 3.02 -14.95
C GLU A 86 -1.68 3.09 -13.55
N MET A 87 -2.53 3.28 -12.54
CA MET A 87 -2.17 3.12 -11.13
C MET A 87 -3.08 2.10 -10.49
N ILE A 88 -2.50 1.16 -9.74
CA ILE A 88 -3.22 0.10 -9.06
C ILE A 88 -2.97 0.22 -7.56
N CYS A 89 -4.01 0.03 -6.76
CA CYS A 89 -3.93 -0.09 -5.31
C CYS A 89 -4.71 -1.33 -4.86
N VAL A 90 -4.05 -2.28 -4.20
CA VAL A 90 -4.64 -3.51 -3.67
C VAL A 90 -4.57 -3.51 -2.16
N ILE A 91 -5.74 -3.58 -1.52
CA ILE A 91 -5.88 -3.58 -0.06
C ILE A 91 -5.89 -5.01 0.45
N HIS A 92 -4.92 -5.40 1.26
CA HIS A 92 -4.95 -6.63 2.05
C HIS A 92 -5.21 -6.30 3.52
N ASP A 93 -5.48 -7.31 4.34
CA ASP A 93 -5.83 -7.10 5.75
C ASP A 93 -4.75 -6.32 6.53
N TYR A 94 -3.47 -6.60 6.29
CA TYR A 94 -2.34 -6.03 7.05
C TYR A 94 -1.34 -5.22 6.22
N TYR A 95 -1.50 -5.19 4.90
CA TYR A 95 -0.64 -4.41 4.01
C TYR A 95 -1.39 -3.95 2.77
N ILE A 96 -0.84 -2.96 2.10
CA ILE A 96 -1.38 -2.39 0.86
C ILE A 96 -0.27 -2.44 -0.18
N ILE A 97 -0.63 -2.83 -1.41
CA ILE A 97 0.26 -2.76 -2.57
C ILE A 97 -0.20 -1.60 -3.43
N ILE A 98 0.70 -0.68 -3.78
CA ILE A 98 0.45 0.35 -4.79
C ILE A 98 1.44 0.14 -5.93
N GLU A 99 0.93 0.05 -7.14
CA GLU A 99 1.72 0.09 -8.37
C GLU A 99 1.46 1.43 -9.04
N ALA A 100 2.51 2.24 -9.17
CA ALA A 100 2.42 3.55 -9.79
C ALA A 100 3.79 3.97 -10.36
N ASN A 101 3.78 4.74 -11.44
CA ASN A 101 5.02 5.26 -12.02
C ASN A 101 5.70 6.29 -11.11
N LYS A 102 4.90 7.05 -10.33
CA LYS A 102 5.38 8.15 -9.49
C LYS A 102 5.20 7.83 -8.01
N LYS A 103 6.22 8.20 -7.24
CA LYS A 103 6.21 8.12 -5.77
C LYS A 103 5.19 9.04 -5.12
N THR A 104 4.84 10.15 -5.76
CA THR A 104 3.72 10.99 -5.33
C THR A 104 2.51 10.59 -6.17
N ASN A 105 1.52 9.95 -5.54
CA ASN A 105 0.30 9.51 -6.20
C ASN A 105 -0.91 9.63 -5.27
N ILE A 106 -2.09 9.67 -5.89
CA ILE A 106 -3.36 9.93 -5.20
C ILE A 106 -3.70 8.86 -4.15
N PHE A 107 -3.30 7.60 -4.36
CA PHE A 107 -3.53 6.55 -3.37
C PHE A 107 -2.71 6.79 -2.11
N LEU A 108 -1.43 7.15 -2.25
CA LEU A 108 -0.59 7.53 -1.10
C LEU A 108 -1.14 8.75 -0.36
N ASP A 109 -1.62 9.76 -1.08
CA ASP A 109 -2.23 10.95 -0.48
C ASP A 109 -3.49 10.60 0.33
N ILE A 110 -4.33 9.70 -0.20
CA ILE A 110 -5.52 9.21 0.51
C ILE A 110 -5.11 8.41 1.76
N LEU A 111 -4.14 7.51 1.66
CA LEU A 111 -3.67 6.74 2.82
C LEU A 111 -3.11 7.65 3.91
N TYR A 112 -2.38 8.71 3.53
CA TYR A 112 -1.86 9.70 4.47
C TYR A 112 -2.97 10.46 5.21
N GLN A 113 -4.10 10.73 4.53
CA GLN A 113 -5.29 11.33 5.16
C GLN A 113 -5.96 10.39 6.16
N ILE A 114 -5.96 9.08 5.90
CA ILE A 114 -6.56 8.08 6.79
C ILE A 114 -5.73 7.94 8.08
N SER A 115 -4.41 7.80 7.95
CA SER A 115 -3.54 7.62 9.11
C SER A 115 -2.11 8.05 8.82
N LYS A 116 -1.54 8.86 9.71
CA LYS A 116 -0.11 9.19 9.71
C LYS A 116 0.79 8.00 10.08
N SER A 117 0.20 6.86 10.46
CA SER A 117 0.92 5.64 10.86
C SER A 117 1.21 4.69 9.69
N TYR A 118 0.76 5.02 8.46
CA TYR A 118 1.16 4.27 7.27
C TYR A 118 2.64 4.55 6.95
N VAL A 119 3.42 3.48 6.83
CA VAL A 119 4.83 3.53 6.50
C VAL A 119 5.07 2.68 5.25
N ILE A 120 5.74 3.28 4.26
CA ILE A 120 6.25 2.54 3.09
C ILE A 120 7.44 1.73 3.57
N MET A 121 7.33 0.41 3.46
CA MET A 121 8.33 -0.53 3.95
C MET A 121 9.21 -1.10 2.84
N VAL A 122 8.67 -1.21 1.62
CA VAL A 122 9.38 -1.74 0.46
C VAL A 122 9.00 -0.95 -0.78
N GLU A 123 9.99 -0.49 -1.54
CA GLU A 123 9.88 0.13 -2.86
C GLU A 123 10.67 -0.75 -3.86
N GLN A 124 10.02 -1.22 -4.92
CA GLN A 124 10.65 -2.01 -5.99
C GLN A 124 10.33 -1.41 -7.35
N SER A 125 11.35 -1.00 -8.10
CA SER A 125 11.19 -0.57 -9.49
C SER A 125 11.14 -1.77 -10.44
N LYS A 126 10.17 -1.78 -11.35
CA LYS A 126 10.15 -2.66 -12.53
C LYS A 126 10.16 -1.81 -13.80
N ASN A 127 11.08 -2.10 -14.70
CA ASN A 127 11.06 -1.53 -16.05
C ASN A 127 10.04 -2.31 -16.88
N LEU A 128 9.03 -1.61 -17.42
CA LEU A 128 8.15 -2.18 -18.43
C LEU A 128 8.74 -1.86 -19.81
N GLU A 129 9.16 -2.89 -20.54
CA GLU A 129 9.44 -2.79 -21.97
C GLU A 129 8.09 -2.76 -22.73
N VAL A 130 7.88 -1.72 -23.55
CA VAL A 130 6.68 -1.54 -24.40
C VAL A 130 7.06 -1.87 -25.84
#